data_AF-A0A954D6I7-F1
#
_entry.id   AF-A0A954D6I7-F1
#
_cell.length_a   1.000
_cell.length_b   1.000
_cell.length_c   1.000
_cell.angle_alpha   90.00
_cell.angle_beta   90.00
_cell.angle_gamma   90.00
#
_symmetry.space_group_name_H-M   'P 1'
#
loop_
_entity.id
_entity.type
_entity.pdbx_description
1 polymer ?
#
loop_
_entity_poly.entity_id
_entity_poly.type
_entity_poly.pdbx_seq_one_letter_code
_entity_poly.pdbx_strand_id
1 'polypeptide(L)'
;MTTPQLGIPANSPGIDLGEAADVARCAELYRQLRQLLDSDANSVAIEAGRCRKVDAAGLQLLCSFRRKALGLGRSVVWISPPHESLLEAAALLDLDEALGLKRKAVHDGDDPRGR
;
A
#
# COMPACT_ATOMS: atom_id res chain seq x y z
N MET A 1 -27.40 7.61 15.04
CA MET A 1 -26.28 6.69 15.33
C MET A 1 -25.22 6.97 14.30
N THR A 2 -24.25 7.83 14.66
CA THR A 2 -23.23 8.35 13.75
C THR A 2 -22.04 7.40 13.81
N THR A 3 -21.75 6.71 12.72
CA THR A 3 -20.52 5.93 12.57
C THR A 3 -19.33 6.87 12.76
N PRO A 4 -18.38 6.61 13.67
CA PRO A 4 -17.17 7.42 13.73
C PRO A 4 -16.36 7.13 12.47
N GLN A 5 -16.41 8.07 11.52
CA GLN A 5 -15.42 8.18 10.47
C GLN A 5 -14.09 8.35 11.20
N LEU A 6 -13.22 7.33 11.17
CA LEU A 6 -11.86 7.45 11.67
C LEU A 6 -11.21 8.58 10.86
N GLY A 7 -11.21 9.78 11.46
CA GLY A 7 -10.51 10.93 10.93
C GLY A 7 -9.05 10.58 10.93
N ILE A 8 -8.48 10.36 9.75
CA ILE A 8 -7.03 10.40 9.56
C ILE A 8 -6.62 11.77 10.10
N PRO A 9 -5.84 11.86 11.19
CA PRO A 9 -5.41 13.16 11.67
C PRO A 9 -4.64 13.81 10.52
N ALA A 10 -4.87 15.10 10.26
CA ALA A 10 -4.22 15.87 9.21
C ALA A 10 -2.67 15.93 9.33
N ASN A 11 -2.09 15.19 10.27
CA ASN A 11 -0.68 15.11 10.61
C ASN A 11 -0.19 13.68 10.90
N SER A 12 -0.90 12.64 10.42
CA SER A 12 -0.37 11.26 10.49
C SER A 12 0.96 11.19 9.74
N PRO A 13 2.06 10.72 10.37
CA PRO A 13 3.32 10.55 9.67
C PRO A 13 3.11 9.55 8.52
N GLY A 14 3.79 9.80 7.42
CA GLY A 14 3.54 9.04 6.21
C GLY A 14 4.70 9.07 5.24
N ILE A 15 4.52 8.35 4.14
CA ILE A 15 5.52 8.21 3.08
C ILE A 15 4.86 8.45 1.73
N ASP A 16 5.54 9.21 0.86
CA ASP A 16 5.20 9.35 -0.55
C ASP A 16 6.12 8.43 -1.36
N LEU A 17 5.54 7.46 -2.07
CA LEU A 17 6.30 6.55 -2.93
C LEU A 17 6.82 7.26 -4.20
N GLY A 18 6.35 8.48 -4.47
CA GLY A 18 6.71 9.27 -5.64
C GLY A 18 6.36 8.52 -6.93
N GLU A 19 7.24 8.60 -7.92
CA GLU A 19 7.04 7.94 -9.22
C GLU A 19 7.45 6.46 -9.25
N ALA A 20 8.29 6.04 -8.30
CA ALA A 20 8.88 4.71 -8.32
C ALA A 20 9.24 4.20 -6.91
N ALA A 21 8.84 2.96 -6.64
CA ALA A 21 9.24 2.14 -5.52
C ALA A 21 9.95 0.86 -6.06
N ASP A 22 11.16 1.06 -6.59
CA ASP A 22 11.99 0.02 -7.20
C ASP A 22 13.27 -0.24 -6.37
N VAL A 23 14.06 -1.23 -6.79
CA VAL A 23 15.28 -1.70 -6.12
C VAL A 23 16.28 -0.58 -5.87
N ALA A 24 16.39 0.39 -6.79
CA ALA A 24 17.29 1.53 -6.66
C ALA A 24 16.89 2.44 -5.47
N ARG A 25 15.61 2.45 -5.11
CA ARG A 25 15.06 3.22 -3.98
C ARG A 25 14.73 2.36 -2.76
N CYS A 26 14.81 1.04 -2.86
CA CYS A 26 14.45 0.12 -1.77
C CYS A 26 15.23 0.36 -0.47
N ALA A 27 16.50 0.77 -0.55
CA ALA A 27 17.29 1.06 0.66
C ALA A 27 16.76 2.28 1.42
N GLU A 28 16.40 3.34 0.69
CA GLU A 28 15.82 4.56 1.26
C GLU A 28 14.39 4.29 1.75
N LEU A 29 13.57 3.61 0.94
CA LEU A 29 12.23 3.17 1.31
C LEU A 29 12.25 2.35 2.60
N TYR A 30 13.15 1.36 2.71
CA TYR A 30 13.31 0.57 3.94
C TYR A 30 13.63 1.45 5.15
N ARG A 31 14.54 2.41 5.01
CA ARG A 31 14.91 3.33 6.09
C ARG A 31 13.71 4.16 6.56
N GLN A 32 12.94 4.72 5.63
CA GLN A 32 11.75 5.52 5.93
C GLN A 32 10.65 4.68 6.58
N LEU A 33 10.36 3.49 6.05
CA LEU A 33 9.39 2.57 6.64
C LEU A 33 9.81 2.14 8.05
N ARG A 34 11.12 1.97 8.30
CA ARG A 34 11.63 1.65 9.64
C ARG A 34 11.42 2.79 10.62
N GLN A 35 11.73 4.02 10.22
CA GLN A 35 11.49 5.21 11.05
C GLN A 35 10.00 5.37 11.41
N LEU A 36 9.10 5.06 10.48
CA LEU A 36 7.65 5.09 10.74
C LEU A 36 7.22 4.02 11.76
N LEU A 37 7.84 2.83 11.73
CA LEU A 37 7.62 1.80 12.75
C LEU A 37 8.15 2.23 14.12
N ASP A 38 9.27 2.95 14.16
CA ASP A 38 9.86 3.41 15.42
C ASP A 38 9.14 4.66 15.99
N SER A 39 8.27 5.32 15.22
CA SER A 39 7.44 6.43 15.69
C SER A 39 6.31 5.96 16.62
N ASP A 40 5.78 6.85 17.46
CA ASP A 40 4.64 6.59 18.36
C ASP A 40 3.26 6.77 17.69
N ALA A 41 3.22 6.90 16.36
CA ALA A 41 1.96 7.16 15.66
C ALA A 41 1.06 5.93 15.58
N ASN A 42 -0.21 6.10 15.94
CA ASN A 42 -1.23 5.06 15.84
C ASN A 42 -1.70 4.79 14.41
N SER A 43 -1.43 5.71 13.48
CA SER A 43 -1.81 5.58 12.07
C SER A 43 -0.72 6.14 11.17
N VAL A 44 -0.37 5.38 10.12
CA VAL A 44 0.59 5.75 9.09
C VAL A 44 -0.10 5.90 7.74
N ALA A 45 0.23 6.96 7.03
CA ALA A 45 -0.34 7.28 5.73
C ALA A 45 0.64 6.97 4.59
N ILE A 46 0.16 6.35 3.50
CA ILE A 46 0.95 6.06 2.31
C ILE A 46 0.31 6.79 1.12
N GLU A 47 1.10 7.62 0.44
CA GLU A 47 0.72 8.22 -0.84
C GLU A 47 1.41 7.44 -1.98
N ALA A 48 0.61 7.00 -2.95
CA ALA A 48 1.06 6.15 -4.05
C ALA A 48 0.31 6.40 -5.37
N GLY A 49 -0.49 7.47 -5.46
CA GLY A 49 -1.25 7.84 -6.65
C GLY A 49 -0.37 8.19 -7.86
N ARG A 50 0.93 8.43 -7.64
CA ARG A 50 1.91 8.69 -8.70
C ARG A 50 2.90 7.53 -8.94
N CYS A 51 2.80 6.44 -8.19
CA CYS A 51 3.78 5.35 -8.24
C CYS A 51 3.57 4.46 -9.47
N ARG A 52 4.27 4.76 -10.56
CA ARG A 52 4.12 4.08 -11.85
C ARG A 52 5.02 2.86 -11.99
N LYS A 53 6.11 2.82 -11.22
CA LYS A 53 7.09 1.74 -11.27
C LYS A 53 7.24 1.12 -9.89
N VAL A 54 6.87 -0.15 -9.77
CA VAL A 54 7.11 -0.93 -8.56
C VAL A 54 7.70 -2.26 -8.97
N ASP A 55 8.66 -2.75 -8.18
CA ASP A 55 9.15 -4.12 -8.32
C ASP A 55 8.75 -4.97 -7.12
N ALA A 56 9.08 -6.26 -7.20
CA ALA A 56 8.76 -7.20 -6.13
C ALA A 56 9.39 -6.80 -4.79
N ALA A 57 10.59 -6.22 -4.79
CA ALA A 57 11.27 -5.81 -3.55
C ALA A 57 10.53 -4.65 -2.88
N GLY A 58 10.10 -3.65 -3.66
CA GLY A 58 9.25 -2.56 -3.17
C GLY A 58 7.94 -3.06 -2.57
N LEU A 59 7.24 -3.96 -3.27
CA LEU A 59 5.99 -4.56 -2.77
C LEU A 59 6.21 -5.38 -1.49
N GLN A 60 7.28 -6.16 -1.42
CA GLN A 60 7.62 -6.96 -0.24
C GLN A 60 7.92 -6.08 0.98
N LEU A 61 8.62 -4.96 0.79
CA LEU A 61 8.88 -3.99 1.86
C LEU A 61 7.56 -3.41 2.39
N LEU A 62 6.65 -2.99 1.50
CA LEU A 62 5.34 -2.47 1.87
C LEU A 62 4.49 -3.52 2.61
N CYS A 63 4.48 -4.78 2.14
CA CYS A 63 3.79 -5.89 2.80
C CYS A 63 4.37 -6.17 4.19
N SER A 64 5.70 -6.19 4.31
CA SER A 64 6.39 -6.40 5.58
C SER A 64 6.09 -5.28 6.57
N PHE A 65 6.15 -4.03 6.11
CA PHE A 65 5.81 -2.86 6.89
C PHE A 65 4.36 -2.92 7.38
N ARG A 66 3.38 -3.14 6.50
CA ARG A 66 1.96 -3.18 6.87
C ARG A 66 1.68 -4.28 7.89
N ARG A 67 2.21 -5.49 7.69
CA ARG A 67 2.06 -6.59 8.66
C ARG A 67 2.62 -6.23 10.04
N LYS A 68 3.80 -5.60 10.08
CA LYS A 68 4.41 -5.15 11.36
C LYS A 68 3.59 -4.04 12.02
N ALA A 69 3.15 -3.04 11.25
CA ALA A 69 2.33 -1.94 11.77
C ALA A 69 1.02 -2.48 12.38
N LEU A 70 0.33 -3.39 11.68
CA LEU A 70 -0.87 -4.05 12.20
C LEU A 70 -0.58 -4.89 13.45
N GLY A 71 0.55 -5.61 13.49
CA GLY A 71 0.99 -6.35 14.67
C GLY A 71 1.28 -5.46 15.89
N LEU A 72 1.60 -4.19 15.67
CA LEU A 72 1.74 -3.16 16.70
C LEU A 72 0.41 -2.47 17.05
N GLY A 73 -0.72 -2.92 16.48
CA GLY A 73 -2.03 -2.32 16.69
C GLY A 73 -2.26 -1.00 15.94
N ARG A 74 -1.43 -0.69 14.94
CA ARG A 74 -1.48 0.56 14.17
C ARG A 74 -2.25 0.37 12.86
N SER A 75 -2.91 1.43 12.40
CA SER A 75 -3.53 1.45 11.07
C SER A 75 -2.54 1.91 10.00
N VAL A 76 -2.65 1.33 8.81
CA VAL A 76 -1.98 1.80 7.59
C VAL A 76 -3.05 2.16 6.58
N VAL A 77 -3.02 3.40 6.11
CA VAL A 77 -4.02 3.94 5.18
C VAL A 77 -3.36 4.46 3.92
N TRP A 78 -4.01 4.25 2.78
CA TRP A 78 -3.64 4.86 1.51
C TRP A 78 -4.37 6.21 1.40
N ILE A 79 -3.63 7.31 1.22
CA ILE A 79 -4.21 8.67 1.19
C ILE A 79 -5.08 8.87 -0.05
N SER A 80 -4.50 8.53 -1.20
CA SER A 80 -5.17 8.52 -2.50
C SER A 80 -5.30 7.07 -2.99
N PRO A 81 -6.23 6.79 -3.92
CA PRO A 81 -6.21 5.53 -4.64
C PRO A 81 -4.81 5.31 -5.25
N PRO A 82 -4.16 4.16 -4.99
CA PRO A 82 -2.86 3.87 -5.58
C PRO A 82 -2.94 3.86 -7.10
N HIS A 83 -1.83 4.21 -7.74
CA HIS A 83 -1.73 4.13 -9.20
C HIS A 83 -1.97 2.69 -9.69
N GLU A 84 -2.58 2.55 -10.87
CA GLU A 84 -2.97 1.26 -11.45
C GLU A 84 -1.80 0.28 -11.55
N SER A 85 -0.62 0.75 -11.96
CA SER A 85 0.60 -0.08 -12.03
C SER A 85 0.97 -0.74 -10.69
N LEU A 86 0.69 -0.10 -9.55
CA LEU A 86 0.90 -0.70 -8.23
C LEU A 86 -0.17 -1.77 -7.95
N LEU A 87 -1.43 -1.49 -8.29
CA LEU A 87 -2.54 -2.43 -8.13
C LEU A 87 -2.32 -3.70 -8.95
N GLU A 88 -1.93 -3.55 -10.23
CA GLU A 88 -1.62 -4.66 -11.14
C GLU A 88 -0.44 -5.49 -10.64
N ALA A 89 0.65 -4.84 -10.24
CA ALA A 89 1.84 -5.54 -9.74
C ALA A 89 1.56 -6.28 -8.41
N ALA A 90 0.74 -5.71 -7.54
CA ALA A 90 0.28 -6.37 -6.32
C ALA A 90 -0.61 -7.58 -6.64
N ALA A 91 -1.54 -7.45 -7.58
CA ALA A 91 -2.43 -8.53 -8.01
C ALA A 91 -1.66 -9.68 -8.68
N LEU A 92 -0.67 -9.36 -9.52
CA LEU A 92 0.18 -10.36 -10.19
C LEU A 92 0.93 -11.27 -9.20
N LEU A 93 1.18 -10.78 -7.98
CA LEU A 93 1.89 -11.49 -6.93
C LEU A 93 0.98 -11.96 -5.78
N ASP A 94 -0.35 -11.84 -5.93
CA ASP A 94 -1.34 -12.13 -4.87
C ASP A 94 -1.06 -11.39 -3.54
N LEU A 95 -0.61 -10.13 -3.63
CA LEU A 95 -0.25 -9.26 -2.49
C LEU A 95 -1.26 -8.14 -2.21
N ASP A 96 -2.34 -8.05 -2.98
CA ASP A 96 -3.37 -7.01 -2.84
C ASP A 96 -3.98 -6.96 -1.44
N GLU A 97 -4.44 -8.10 -0.92
CA GLU A 97 -4.99 -8.20 0.46
C GLU A 97 -3.91 -7.94 1.53
N ALA A 98 -2.69 -8.43 1.31
CA ALA A 98 -1.55 -8.18 2.19
C ALA A 98 -1.19 -6.69 2.28
N LEU A 99 -1.47 -5.92 1.21
CA LEU A 99 -1.30 -4.48 1.14
C LEU A 99 -2.56 -3.69 1.53
N GLY A 100 -3.68 -4.36 1.76
CA GLY A 100 -4.96 -3.71 2.08
C GLY A 100 -5.56 -2.97 0.88
N LEU A 101 -5.25 -3.43 -0.32
CA LEU A 101 -5.78 -2.91 -1.57
C LEU A 101 -7.07 -3.67 -1.86
N LYS A 102 -8.20 -2.98 -1.88
CA LYS A 102 -9.46 -3.60 -2.29
C LYS A 102 -9.50 -3.67 -3.81
N ARG A 103 -9.51 -4.88 -4.37
CA ARG A 103 -9.79 -5.09 -5.79
C ARG A 103 -11.18 -4.54 -6.13
N LYS A 104 -11.28 -3.70 -7.16
CA LYS A 104 -12.58 -3.53 -7.85
C LYS A 104 -12.81 -4.85 -8.58
N ALA A 105 -13.81 -5.64 -8.19
CA ALA A 105 -14.09 -6.91 -8.83
C ALA A 105 -14.16 -6.72 -10.36
N VAL A 106 -13.17 -7.24 -11.08
CA VAL A 106 -13.25 -7.35 -12.53
C VAL A 106 -14.24 -8.48 -12.80
N HIS A 107 -15.31 -8.17 -13.52
CA HIS A 107 -16.25 -9.16 -14.02
C HIS A 107 -15.51 -9.98 -15.07
N ASP A 108 -15.00 -11.13 -14.66
CA ASP A 108 -14.47 -12.17 -15.55
C ASP A 108 -15.66 -12.76 -16.31
N GLY A 109 -15.85 -12.26 -17.53
CA GLY A 109 -17.04 -12.53 -18.33
C GLY A 109 -16.76 -12.22 -19.79
N ASP A 110 -15.67 -12.76 -20.34
CA ASP A 110 -15.57 -13.06 -21.77
C ASP A 110 -14.44 -14.07 -22.01
N ASP A 111 -14.74 -15.36 -21.83
CA ASP A 111 -14.00 -16.44 -22.47
C ASP A 111 -14.68 -16.77 -23.80
N PRO A 112 -14.19 -16.28 -24.95
CA PRO A 112 -14.77 -16.57 -26.25
C PRO A 112 -14.34 -17.93 -26.82
N ARG A 113 -13.74 -18.85 -26.06
CA ARG A 113 -13.21 -20.14 -26.61
C ARG A 113 -13.74 -21.40 -25.94
N GLY A 114 -15.02 -21.40 -25.55
CA GLY A 114 -15.73 -22.58 -25.10
C GLY A 114 -16.80 -23.09 -26.06
N ARG A 115 -16.46 -23.51 -27.29
CA ARG A 115 -17.21 -24.50 -28.09
C ARG A 115 -16.31 -25.20 -29.10
#